data_AF-A0A0G1YZF8-F1
#
_entry.id   AF-A0A0G1YZF8-F1
#
_cell.length_a   1.000
_cell.length_b   1.000
_cell.length_c   1.000
_cell.angle_alpha   90.00
_cell.angle_beta   90.00
_cell.angle_gamma   90.00
#
_symmetry.space_group_name_H-M   'P 1'
#
loop_
_entity.id
_entity.type
_entity.pdbx_description
1 polymer ?
#
loop_
_entity_poly.entity_id
_entity_poly.type
_entity_poly.pdbx_seq_one_letter_code
_entity_poly.pdbx_strand_id
1 'polypeptide(L)'
;MSAILDRDMAEKAVRITGMAFTGMLGENFLNRNALHVVVLDPSKYFGSCQFEQAVLYEESFEKSRGWERPFDEFARDKALISWRTGMDTHLVQQRFPHLYNEGDITFGGGVSRDGIVVGVSGRPMVF
;
A
#
# COMPACT_ATOMS: atom_id res chain seq x y z
N MET A 1 0.91 9.48 -17.26
CA MET A 1 1.06 10.36 -16.09
C MET A 1 -0.13 11.31 -16.06
N SER A 2 -0.82 11.41 -14.93
CA SER A 2 -1.92 12.35 -14.73
C SER A 2 -1.39 13.80 -14.64
N ALA A 3 -2.17 14.76 -15.13
CA ALA A 3 -1.81 16.19 -15.06
C ALA A 3 -2.06 16.82 -13.68
N ILE A 4 -2.78 16.13 -12.78
CA ILE A 4 -3.20 16.65 -11.46
C ILE A 4 -2.82 15.69 -10.34
N LEU A 5 -2.94 14.38 -10.59
CA LEU A 5 -2.59 13.33 -9.63
C LEU A 5 -1.16 12.85 -9.91
N ASP A 6 -0.20 13.71 -9.61
CA ASP A 6 1.22 13.48 -9.81
C ASP A 6 1.93 12.98 -8.55
N ARG A 7 3.25 12.78 -8.67
CA ARG A 7 4.09 12.30 -7.58
C ARG A 7 4.10 13.27 -6.40
N ASP A 8 4.10 14.58 -6.64
CA ASP A 8 4.16 15.59 -5.58
C ASP A 8 2.86 15.61 -4.76
N MET A 9 1.72 15.41 -5.42
CA MET A 9 0.43 15.24 -4.75
C MET A 9 0.40 13.96 -3.92
N ALA A 10 0.88 12.84 -4.47
CA ALA A 10 0.98 11.57 -3.75
C ALA A 10 1.88 11.69 -2.51
N GLU A 11 3.06 12.31 -2.65
CA GLU A 11 3.99 12.57 -1.54
C GLU A 11 3.33 13.41 -0.44
N LYS A 12 2.65 14.51 -0.79
CA LYS A 12 1.95 15.36 0.19
C LYS A 12 0.86 14.58 0.92
N ALA A 13 0.04 13.82 0.21
CA ALA A 13 -1.04 13.04 0.80
C ALA A 13 -0.51 11.96 1.76
N VAL A 14 0.54 11.24 1.34
CA VAL A 14 1.18 10.21 2.17
C VAL A 14 1.81 10.84 3.41
N ARG A 15 2.51 11.97 3.29
CA ARG A 15 3.10 12.65 4.46
C ARG A 15 2.08 13.20 5.44
N ILE A 16 1.00 13.82 4.95
CA ILE A 16 -0.07 14.32 5.84
C ILE A 16 -0.66 13.17 6.66
N THR A 17 -0.94 12.04 6.02
CA THR A 17 -1.44 10.84 6.69
C THR A 17 -0.36 10.20 7.59
N GLY A 18 0.89 10.26 7.14
CA GLY A 18 2.07 9.77 7.83
C GLY A 18 2.33 10.47 9.16
N MET A 19 2.03 11.77 9.28
CA MET A 19 2.17 12.49 10.56
C MET A 19 1.37 11.84 11.70
N ALA A 20 0.14 11.40 11.42
CA ALA A 20 -0.66 10.69 12.41
C ALA A 20 0.00 9.35 12.80
N PHE A 21 0.54 8.63 11.81
CA PHE A 21 1.27 7.39 12.05
C PHE A 21 2.53 7.61 12.90
N THR A 22 3.34 8.62 12.58
CA THR A 22 4.54 8.99 13.33
C THR A 22 4.19 9.37 14.78
N GLY A 23 3.09 10.09 15.01
CA GLY A 23 2.58 10.34 16.36
C GLY A 23 2.26 9.04 17.11
N MET A 24 1.54 8.12 16.47
CA MET A 24 1.21 6.81 17.07
C MET A 24 2.45 5.95 17.36
N LEU A 25 3.49 6.03 16.53
CA LEU A 25 4.80 5.40 16.79
C LEU A 25 5.47 5.98 18.03
N GLY A 26 5.43 7.31 18.19
CA GLY A 26 5.97 8.01 19.37
C GLY A 26 5.41 7.44 20.68
N GLU A 27 4.08 7.29 20.72
CA GLU A 27 3.32 6.81 21.88
C GLU A 27 3.32 5.28 22.08
N ASN A 28 4.05 4.50 21.25
CA ASN A 28 4.02 3.02 21.26
C ASN A 28 2.60 2.43 21.15
N PHE A 29 1.68 3.12 20.47
CA PHE A 29 0.29 2.68 20.34
C PHE A 29 0.11 1.47 19.39
N LEU A 30 1.14 1.14 18.61
CA LEU A 30 1.09 0.12 17.57
C LEU A 30 1.90 -1.12 18.00
N ASN A 31 1.37 -2.31 17.71
CA ASN A 31 2.07 -3.59 17.93
C ASN A 31 3.33 -3.75 17.07
N ARG A 32 3.51 -2.89 16.05
CA ARG A 32 4.67 -2.87 15.17
C ARG A 32 5.07 -1.43 14.89
N ASN A 33 6.38 -1.21 14.81
CA ASN A 33 6.98 0.11 14.71
C ASN A 33 7.35 0.53 13.28
N ALA A 34 6.68 -0.03 12.27
CA ALA A 34 6.95 0.25 10.87
C ALA A 34 5.66 0.30 10.04
N LEU A 35 5.65 1.14 9.01
CA LEU A 35 4.64 1.20 7.95
C LEU A 35 5.34 1.47 6.64
N HIS A 36 4.93 0.78 5.59
CA HIS A 36 5.28 1.12 4.23
C HIS A 36 4.02 1.35 3.40
N VAL A 37 4.03 2.40 2.60
CA VAL A 37 2.91 2.83 1.76
C VAL A 37 3.41 2.89 0.31
N VAL A 38 2.63 2.32 -0.61
CA VAL A 38 2.87 2.35 -2.06
C VAL A 38 1.64 2.94 -2.73
N VAL A 39 1.83 3.93 -3.60
CA VAL A 39 0.79 4.58 -4.40
C VAL A 39 1.09 4.35 -5.87
N LEU A 40 0.11 3.86 -6.64
CA LEU A 40 0.25 3.67 -8.08
C LEU A 40 -0.21 4.90 -8.87
N ASP A 41 0.35 5.09 -10.06
CA ASP A 41 -0.06 6.10 -11.03
C ASP A 41 -1.45 5.72 -11.59
N PRO A 42 -2.49 6.50 -11.33
CA PRO A 42 -3.85 6.17 -11.76
C PRO A 42 -4.03 6.15 -13.28
N SER A 43 -3.08 6.70 -14.04
CA SER A 43 -3.09 6.62 -15.51
C SER A 43 -2.51 5.31 -16.07
N LYS A 44 -1.94 4.46 -15.21
CA LYS A 44 -1.36 3.16 -15.58
C LYS A 44 -2.25 2.05 -15.06
N TYR A 45 -3.09 1.49 -15.93
CA TYR A 45 -3.95 0.37 -15.58
C TYR A 45 -3.20 -0.97 -15.71
N PHE A 46 -3.70 -2.02 -15.07
CA PHE A 46 -3.06 -3.33 -15.13
C PHE A 46 -2.90 -3.83 -16.57
N GLY A 47 -1.70 -4.30 -16.91
CA GLY A 47 -1.34 -4.73 -18.26
C GLY A 47 -0.87 -3.60 -19.20
N SER A 48 -0.93 -2.33 -18.78
CA SER A 48 -0.36 -1.22 -19.56
C SER A 48 1.16 -1.08 -19.41
N CYS A 49 1.73 -1.55 -18.29
CA CYS A 49 3.15 -1.49 -17.98
C CYS A 49 3.53 -2.56 -16.94
N GLN A 50 4.81 -2.68 -16.63
CA GLN A 50 5.27 -3.47 -15.48
C GLN A 50 4.89 -2.78 -14.17
N PHE A 51 4.81 -3.53 -13.07
CA PHE A 51 4.36 -3.01 -11.78
C PHE A 51 5.27 -1.88 -11.27
N GLU A 52 6.58 -2.03 -11.39
CA GLU A 52 7.58 -1.05 -10.94
C GLU A 52 7.40 0.28 -11.66
N GLN A 53 6.96 0.23 -12.92
CA GLN A 53 6.65 1.41 -13.71
C GLN A 53 5.33 2.05 -13.29
N ALA A 54 4.41 1.30 -12.68
CA ALA A 54 3.15 1.82 -12.16
C ALA A 54 3.31 2.52 -10.82
N VAL A 55 4.38 2.28 -10.05
CA VAL A 55 4.62 2.96 -8.77
C VAL A 55 4.84 4.46 -9.00
N LEU A 56 3.97 5.29 -8.44
CA LEU A 56 4.04 6.75 -8.48
C LEU A 56 4.85 7.29 -7.30
N TYR A 57 4.62 6.74 -6.10
CA TYR A 57 5.28 7.15 -4.87
C TYR A 57 5.26 6.01 -3.85
N GLU A 58 6.30 5.91 -3.03
CA GLU A 58 6.34 5.01 -1.88
C GLU A 58 7.15 5.64 -0.74
N GLU A 59 6.76 5.38 0.51
CA GLU A 59 7.43 5.93 1.70
C GLU A 59 7.30 4.97 2.88
N SER A 60 8.37 4.95 3.69
CA SER A 60 8.49 4.16 4.90
C SER A 60 8.44 5.07 6.13
N PHE A 61 7.68 4.66 7.14
CA PHE A 61 7.64 5.31 8.45
C PHE A 61 8.09 4.31 9.52
N GLU A 62 9.16 4.60 10.24
CA GLU A 62 9.72 3.69 11.26
C GLU A 62 10.30 4.43 12.48
N LYS A 63 10.32 3.74 13.65
CA LYS A 63 10.88 4.28 14.90
C LYS A 63 12.37 3.92 15.11
N SER A 64 12.87 2.81 14.57
CA SER A 64 14.28 2.41 14.67
C SER A 64 14.66 1.33 13.65
N ARG A 65 15.93 1.32 13.23
CA ARG A 65 16.50 0.49 12.15
C ARG A 65 16.17 -1.01 12.27
N GLY A 66 15.51 -1.51 11.23
CA GLY A 66 15.39 -2.94 10.96
C GLY A 66 13.94 -3.36 10.91
N TRP A 67 13.45 -3.67 9.71
CA TRP A 67 12.15 -4.29 9.60
C TRP A 67 12.23 -5.75 10.01
N GLU A 68 11.27 -6.18 10.84
CA GLU A 68 11.11 -7.58 11.18
C GLU A 68 10.70 -8.43 9.96
N ARG A 69 10.10 -7.79 8.95
CA ARG A 69 9.56 -8.42 7.73
C ARG A 69 9.67 -7.45 6.54
N PRO A 70 9.66 -7.93 5.29
CA PRO A 70 9.75 -7.06 4.11
C PRO A 70 8.42 -6.32 3.89
N PHE A 71 8.18 -5.26 4.66
CA PHE A 71 6.92 -4.52 4.61
C PHE A 71 6.76 -3.74 3.31
N ASP A 72 7.85 -3.37 2.64
CA ASP A 72 7.85 -2.86 1.27
C ASP A 72 7.28 -3.86 0.28
N GLU A 73 7.85 -5.07 0.23
CA GLU A 73 7.41 -6.14 -0.66
C GLU A 73 5.95 -6.46 -0.38
N PHE A 74 5.57 -6.60 0.89
CA PHE A 74 4.18 -6.86 1.25
C PHE A 74 3.22 -5.73 0.86
N ALA A 75 3.64 -4.46 0.92
CA ALA A 75 2.81 -3.36 0.48
C ALA A 75 2.68 -3.33 -1.05
N ARG A 76 3.77 -3.61 -1.77
CA ARG A 76 3.77 -3.74 -3.23
C ARG A 76 2.89 -4.90 -3.70
N ASP A 77 2.99 -6.08 -3.09
CA ASP A 77 2.17 -7.24 -3.41
C ASP A 77 0.67 -6.97 -3.19
N LYS A 78 0.33 -6.26 -2.10
CA LYS A 78 -1.05 -5.82 -1.85
C LYS A 78 -1.54 -4.83 -2.90
N ALA A 79 -0.70 -3.87 -3.28
CA ALA A 79 -1.02 -2.92 -4.35
C ALA A 79 -1.21 -3.66 -5.68
N LEU A 80 -0.39 -4.67 -5.99
CA LEU A 80 -0.48 -5.47 -7.21
C LEU A 80 -1.82 -6.21 -7.30
N ILE A 81 -2.28 -6.86 -6.22
CA ILE A 81 -3.58 -7.52 -6.20
C ILE A 81 -4.71 -6.50 -6.44
N SER A 82 -4.66 -5.36 -5.76
CA SER A 82 -5.67 -4.30 -5.95
C SER A 82 -5.63 -3.67 -7.35
N TRP A 83 -4.45 -3.54 -7.93
CA TRP A 83 -4.26 -3.05 -9.30
C TRP A 83 -4.80 -4.01 -10.34
N ARG A 84 -4.51 -5.30 -10.18
CA ARG A 84 -4.96 -6.37 -11.08
C ARG A 84 -6.46 -6.57 -11.04
N THR A 85 -7.06 -6.50 -9.84
CA THR A 85 -8.47 -6.84 -9.63
C THR A 85 -9.41 -5.63 -9.59
N GLY A 86 -8.87 -4.43 -9.41
CA GLY A 86 -9.65 -3.22 -9.15
C GLY A 86 -10.35 -3.23 -7.78
N MET A 87 -10.01 -4.14 -6.87
CA MET A 87 -10.68 -4.38 -5.60
C MET A 87 -9.75 -4.26 -4.38
N ASP A 88 -10.31 -4.09 -3.19
CA ASP A 88 -9.54 -4.15 -1.95
C ASP A 88 -9.08 -5.59 -1.69
N THR A 89 -7.84 -5.77 -1.26
CA THR A 89 -7.30 -7.12 -1.03
C THR A 89 -8.09 -7.91 0.02
N HIS A 90 -8.68 -7.24 1.01
CA HIS A 90 -9.56 -7.89 1.99
C HIS A 90 -10.85 -8.43 1.36
N LEU A 91 -11.42 -7.71 0.39
CA LEU A 91 -12.61 -8.15 -0.33
C LEU A 91 -12.29 -9.34 -1.26
N VAL A 92 -11.15 -9.27 -1.97
CA VAL A 92 -10.67 -10.39 -2.78
C VAL A 92 -10.48 -11.63 -1.93
N GLN A 93 -9.80 -11.50 -0.78
CA GLN A 93 -9.56 -12.59 0.17
C GLN A 93 -10.84 -13.28 0.62
N GLN A 94 -11.86 -12.50 1.01
CA GLN A 94 -13.06 -13.05 1.65
C GLN A 94 -14.14 -13.49 0.68
N ARG A 95 -14.25 -12.83 -0.49
CA ARG A 95 -15.40 -13.01 -1.38
C ARG A 95 -15.02 -13.45 -2.79
N PHE A 96 -13.78 -13.22 -3.21
CA PHE A 96 -13.32 -13.57 -4.55
C PHE A 96 -11.96 -14.31 -4.53
N PRO A 97 -11.81 -15.38 -3.71
CA PRO A 97 -10.51 -16.04 -3.53
C PRO A 97 -9.97 -16.68 -4.82
N HIS A 98 -10.83 -16.97 -5.80
CA HIS A 98 -10.43 -17.50 -7.12
C HIS A 98 -9.65 -16.50 -7.99
N LEU A 99 -9.52 -15.23 -7.56
CA LEU A 99 -8.73 -14.20 -8.25
C LEU A 99 -7.27 -14.10 -7.73
N TYR A 100 -6.93 -14.90 -6.73
CA TYR A 100 -5.55 -15.07 -6.28
C TYR A 100 -4.76 -15.93 -7.28
N ASN A 101 -3.53 -15.50 -7.53
CA ASN A 101 -2.52 -16.29 -8.21
C ASN A 101 -1.64 -16.98 -7.16
N GLU A 102 -0.96 -18.05 -7.57
CA GLU A 102 0.06 -18.68 -6.74
C GLU A 102 1.15 -17.67 -6.35
N GLY A 103 1.51 -17.62 -5.07
CA GLY A 103 2.52 -16.70 -4.53
C GLY A 103 2.00 -15.33 -4.07
N ASP A 104 0.74 -14.97 -4.37
CA ASP A 104 0.16 -13.71 -3.92
C ASP A 104 0.06 -13.63 -2.38
N ILE A 105 0.28 -12.43 -1.85
CA ILE A 105 0.11 -12.15 -0.41
C ILE A 105 -1.36 -12.24 0.01
N THR A 106 -1.64 -13.02 1.05
CA THR A 106 -3.02 -13.23 1.53
C THR A 106 -3.46 -12.24 2.61
N PHE A 107 -2.65 -11.24 2.93
CA PHE A 107 -2.97 -10.23 3.96
C PHE A 107 -3.68 -9.01 3.38
N GLY A 108 -4.66 -8.49 4.12
CA GLY A 108 -5.31 -7.22 3.81
C GLY A 108 -4.37 -6.01 3.82
N GLY A 109 -4.77 -4.94 3.12
CA GLY A 109 -4.08 -3.64 3.15
C GLY A 109 -3.83 -3.01 1.78
N GLY A 110 -4.29 -3.63 0.69
CA GLY A 110 -4.40 -2.97 -0.61
C GLY A 110 -5.82 -2.44 -0.80
N VAL A 111 -5.93 -1.23 -1.32
CA VAL A 111 -7.19 -0.53 -1.59
C VAL A 111 -7.22 -0.08 -3.04
N SER A 112 -8.38 -0.23 -3.68
CA SER A 112 -8.68 0.35 -4.99
C SER A 112 -9.97 1.17 -4.88
N ARG A 113 -9.87 2.48 -5.14
CA ARG A 113 -11.00 3.42 -5.12
C ARG A 113 -10.91 4.33 -6.32
N ASP A 114 -11.93 4.31 -7.18
CA ASP A 114 -12.03 5.18 -8.35
C ASP A 114 -10.78 5.14 -9.27
N GLY A 115 -10.13 3.97 -9.37
CA GLY A 115 -8.90 3.77 -10.14
C GLY A 115 -7.61 4.20 -9.42
N ILE A 116 -7.70 4.71 -8.20
CA ILE A 116 -6.55 5.03 -7.33
C ILE A 116 -6.24 3.80 -6.48
N VAL A 117 -5.02 3.29 -6.61
CA VAL A 117 -4.56 2.09 -5.90
C VAL A 117 -3.48 2.46 -4.89
N VAL A 118 -3.67 1.99 -3.66
CA VAL A 118 -2.72 2.16 -2.56
C VAL A 118 -2.50 0.81 -1.86
N GLY A 119 -1.24 0.43 -1.65
CA GLY A 119 -0.85 -0.72 -0.86
C GLY A 119 -0.19 -0.30 0.45
N VAL A 120 -0.57 -0.93 1.56
CA VAL A 120 -0.04 -0.61 2.89
C VAL A 120 0.32 -1.88 3.66
N SER A 121 1.51 -1.90 4.27
CA SER A 121 1.94 -2.96 5.16
C SER A 121 2.68 -2.43 6.38
N GLY A 122 2.71 -3.22 7.46
CA GLY A 122 3.34 -2.83 8.73
C GLY A 122 2.39 -2.73 9.93
N ARG A 123 1.06 -2.61 9.72
CA ARG A 123 0.09 -2.61 10.83
C ARG A 123 -0.36 -4.00 11.29
N PRO A 124 -0.53 -4.17 12.61
CA PRO A 124 -1.84 -4.50 13.15
C PRO A 124 -2.23 -3.44 14.20
N MET A 125 -3.34 -2.74 13.99
CA MET A 125 -3.99 -2.03 15.11
C MET A 125 -4.45 -3.08 16.12
N VAL A 126 -4.13 -2.87 17.39
CA VAL A 126 -4.77 -3.55 18.51
C VAL A 126 -5.99 -2.73 18.88
N PHE A 127 -7.17 -3.34 18.84
CA PHE A 127 -8.33 -2.88 19.60
C PHE A 127 -8.40 -3.72 20.87
#